data_AF-A0A8S2QE19-F1
#
_entry.id   AF-A0A8S2QE19-F1
#
_cell.length_a   1.000
_cell.length_b   1.000
_cell.length_c   1.000
_cell.angle_alpha   90.00
_cell.angle_beta   90.00
_cell.angle_gamma   90.00
#
_symmetry.space_group_name_H-M   'P 1'
#
loop_
_entity.id
_entity.type
_entity.pdbx_description
1 polymer ?
#
loop_
_entity_poly.entity_id
_entity_poly.type
_entity_poly.pdbx_seq_one_letter_code
_entity_poly.pdbx_strand_id
1 'polypeptide(L)'
;MASSSTTDSDVAESFTNSEPGDELGTDSACDFDNESDNDDGEQNLYLDKGHNLFLDSWFTSPTLFEKLHTRSIGVCDTARANRAGLPKFEDKSGKGQQVYQSTDNMLALKWFDKREGIMLSTIHEPRIQFTGKNDPKTKRPIQKPVSVIDYNSNRGAIDKVDMQTSFVEYVRKSVKWYKKLFFHMLDLIVLNSYLLYKMETGKRPQLVDFRLQLIREILQTYHTPKTIIGRPRLETN
;
A
#
# COMPACT_ATOMS: atom_id res chain seq x y z
N MET A 1 34.81 38.65 -27.74
CA MET A 1 34.41 39.16 -26.41
C MET A 1 33.08 38.50 -26.09
N ALA A 2 33.12 37.28 -25.54
CA ALA A 2 32.95 36.98 -24.10
C ALA A 2 31.46 37.09 -23.71
N SER A 3 30.67 36.00 -23.75
CA SER A 3 30.53 34.88 -22.79
C SER A 3 29.84 35.26 -21.47
N SER A 4 28.71 34.60 -21.17
CA SER A 4 28.28 34.08 -19.84
C SER A 4 26.75 34.01 -19.77
N SER A 5 26.07 33.03 -19.18
CA SER A 5 26.32 31.65 -18.77
C SER A 5 25.03 31.22 -18.06
N THR A 6 24.58 30.01 -18.34
CA THR A 6 23.55 29.27 -17.61
C THR A 6 23.94 29.08 -16.15
N THR A 7 23.00 29.24 -15.21
CA THR A 7 23.12 28.64 -13.87
C THR A 7 21.76 28.10 -13.44
N ASP A 8 21.56 26.81 -13.69
CA ASP A 8 20.77 25.92 -12.81
C ASP A 8 21.45 25.92 -11.43
N SER A 9 20.67 26.02 -10.37
CA SER A 9 21.16 25.84 -9.00
C SER A 9 20.27 24.81 -8.30
N ASP A 10 20.50 23.55 -8.63
CA ASP A 10 20.17 22.42 -7.76
C ASP A 10 21.21 22.39 -6.64
N VAL A 11 20.79 22.74 -5.42
CA VAL A 11 21.63 22.64 -4.23
C VAL A 11 21.45 21.25 -3.66
N ALA A 12 22.42 20.38 -3.93
CA ALA A 12 22.62 19.12 -3.21
C ALA A 12 23.61 19.40 -2.06
N GLU A 13 23.13 19.35 -0.82
CA GLU A 13 24.01 19.34 0.36
C GLU A 13 24.24 17.90 0.82
N SER A 14 25.51 17.51 0.87
CA SER A 14 26.00 16.23 1.37
C SER A 14 26.25 16.29 2.89
N PHE A 15 25.92 15.20 3.60
CA PHE A 15 26.12 15.06 5.04
C PHE A 15 27.59 15.20 5.47
N THR A 16 27.84 16.00 6.51
CA THR A 16 29.04 15.87 7.36
C THR A 16 28.69 15.08 8.62
N ASN A 17 29.46 14.03 8.89
CA ASN A 17 29.33 13.18 10.08
C ASN A 17 29.71 13.96 11.35
N SER A 18 28.85 13.88 12.37
CA SER A 18 29.15 14.28 13.75
C SER A 18 29.09 13.02 14.63
N GLU A 19 30.16 12.76 15.40
CA GLU A 19 30.31 11.62 16.31
C GLU A 19 29.33 11.63 17.51
N PRO A 20 29.09 10.48 18.17
CA PRO A 20 27.95 10.27 19.06
C PRO A 20 28.25 10.66 20.50
N GLY A 21 27.30 11.35 21.14
CA GLY A 21 27.21 11.46 22.59
C GLY A 21 26.21 10.43 23.12
N ASP A 22 26.67 9.58 24.03
CA ASP A 22 25.85 8.67 24.83
C ASP A 22 24.78 9.44 25.63
N GLU A 23 23.54 8.96 25.63
CA GLU A 23 22.84 8.53 26.86
C GLU A 23 21.45 7.93 26.58
N LEU A 24 21.23 6.80 27.25
CA LEU A 24 20.10 5.88 27.27
C LEU A 24 18.71 6.51 27.51
N GLY A 25 17.72 6.04 26.75
CA GLY A 25 16.30 6.21 27.03
C GLY A 25 15.49 5.17 26.26
N THR A 26 15.13 4.09 26.94
CA THR A 26 14.40 2.94 26.42
C THR A 26 12.98 3.33 25.99
N ASP A 27 12.64 3.10 24.72
CA ASP A 27 11.26 2.97 24.29
C ASP A 27 11.16 1.80 23.31
N SER A 28 10.22 0.91 23.62
CA SER A 28 9.95 -0.39 23.01
C SER A 28 9.93 -0.32 21.48
N ALA A 29 11.05 -0.69 20.86
CA ALA A 29 11.10 -1.09 19.48
C ALA A 29 10.33 -2.41 19.37
N CYS A 30 9.44 -2.50 18.39
CA CYS A 30 9.00 -3.81 17.92
C CYS A 30 10.23 -4.48 17.32
N ASP A 31 10.84 -5.36 18.11
CA ASP A 31 11.99 -6.17 17.72
C ASP A 31 11.64 -6.94 16.44
N PHE A 32 12.17 -6.45 15.31
CA PHE A 32 12.13 -7.16 14.03
C PHE A 32 13.37 -8.04 13.84
N ASP A 33 14.27 -8.12 14.82
CA ASP A 33 15.50 -8.89 14.70
C ASP A 33 15.66 -9.82 15.90
N ASN A 34 15.24 -11.08 15.73
CA ASN A 34 15.88 -12.28 16.27
C ASN A 34 15.04 -13.51 15.90
N GLU A 35 14.93 -13.79 14.60
CA GLU A 35 14.72 -15.17 14.17
C GLU A 35 16.08 -15.65 13.68
N SER A 36 16.74 -16.44 14.53
CA SER A 36 17.97 -17.16 14.23
C SER A 36 17.89 -17.86 12.88
N ASP A 37 19.00 -17.83 12.15
CA ASP A 37 19.29 -18.59 10.92
C ASP A 37 19.09 -20.12 11.07
N ASN A 38 17.86 -20.54 11.23
CA ASN A 38 17.40 -21.92 11.08
C ASN A 38 16.14 -21.88 10.21
N ASP A 39 16.31 -21.43 8.96
CA ASP A 39 15.25 -21.50 7.96
C ASP A 39 15.37 -22.83 7.22
N ASP A 40 14.37 -23.68 7.44
CA ASP A 40 14.18 -24.97 6.81
C ASP A 40 13.85 -24.80 5.31
N GLY A 41 14.75 -24.23 4.52
CA GLY A 41 14.71 -24.23 3.05
C GLY A 41 13.47 -23.60 2.40
N GLU A 42 12.63 -22.88 3.12
CA GLU A 42 11.44 -22.21 2.56
C GLU A 42 11.86 -20.87 1.96
N GLN A 43 12.37 -20.90 0.74
CA GLN A 43 12.75 -19.68 0.01
C GLN A 43 11.62 -18.65 0.05
N ASN A 44 11.87 -17.54 0.74
CA ASN A 44 10.89 -16.48 0.90
C ASN A 44 10.37 -16.02 -0.47
N LEU A 45 9.06 -16.11 -0.66
CA LEU A 45 8.43 -15.88 -1.97
C LEU A 45 8.56 -14.43 -2.44
N TYR A 46 8.94 -13.49 -1.58
CA TYR A 46 8.90 -12.06 -1.88
C TYR A 46 10.24 -11.32 -1.68
N LEU A 47 11.12 -11.82 -0.80
CA LEU A 47 12.44 -11.21 -0.61
C LEU A 47 13.38 -11.52 -1.78
N ASP A 48 14.32 -10.61 -2.06
CA ASP A 48 15.39 -10.76 -3.06
C ASP A 48 14.93 -10.90 -4.53
N LYS A 49 13.68 -10.52 -4.84
CA LYS A 49 13.09 -10.67 -6.18
C LYS A 49 12.94 -9.37 -6.97
N GLY A 50 13.39 -8.23 -6.44
CA GLY A 50 13.26 -6.94 -7.11
C GLY A 50 11.83 -6.38 -7.09
N HIS A 51 11.04 -6.73 -6.08
CA HIS A 51 9.67 -6.23 -5.94
C HIS A 51 9.64 -4.79 -5.43
N ASN A 52 8.60 -4.05 -5.82
CA ASN A 52 8.34 -2.69 -5.33
C ASN A 52 7.12 -2.71 -4.40
N LEU A 53 7.30 -2.12 -3.23
CA LEU A 53 6.33 -2.09 -2.16
C LEU A 53 5.79 -0.67 -1.95
N PHE A 54 4.48 -0.57 -1.78
CA PHE A 54 3.77 0.66 -1.44
C PHE A 54 2.95 0.36 -0.17
N LEU A 55 3.27 1.03 0.91
CA LEU A 55 2.75 0.89 2.26
C LEU A 55 1.85 2.07 2.68
N ASP A 56 1.37 2.01 3.92
CA ASP A 56 0.82 3.18 4.60
C ASP A 56 1.95 3.94 5.31
N SER A 57 1.74 5.26 5.44
CA SER A 57 2.50 6.17 6.31
C SER A 57 2.76 5.68 7.72
N TRP A 58 1.92 4.78 8.24
CA TRP A 58 2.12 4.16 9.55
C TRP A 58 3.39 3.32 9.60
N PHE A 59 3.71 2.59 8.52
CA PHE A 59 4.84 1.67 8.44
C PHE A 59 6.11 2.33 7.91
N THR A 60 6.02 3.53 7.35
CA THR A 60 7.17 4.23 6.77
C THR A 60 8.18 4.65 7.83
N SER A 61 9.40 4.13 7.71
CA SER A 61 10.59 4.60 8.46
C SER A 61 11.86 4.44 7.60
N PRO A 62 12.87 5.33 7.78
CA PRO A 62 14.17 5.21 7.11
C PRO A 62 14.84 3.85 7.34
N THR A 63 14.89 3.40 8.59
CA THR A 63 15.53 2.13 8.96
C THR A 63 14.87 0.92 8.28
N LEU A 64 13.54 0.89 8.19
CA LEU A 64 12.84 -0.19 7.48
C LEU A 64 13.15 -0.16 5.98
N PHE A 65 13.20 1.03 5.39
CA PHE A 65 13.42 1.19 3.95
C PHE A 65 14.84 0.75 3.56
N GLU A 66 15.84 1.06 4.39
CA GLU A 66 17.20 0.55 4.20
C GLU A 66 17.25 -0.97 4.29
N LYS A 67 16.64 -1.58 5.31
CA LYS A 67 16.57 -3.05 5.46
C LYS A 67 15.86 -3.74 4.29
N LEU A 68 14.80 -3.13 3.75
CA LEU A 68 14.11 -3.69 2.58
C LEU A 68 14.95 -3.55 1.32
N HIS A 69 15.66 -2.42 1.16
CA HIS A 69 16.55 -2.21 0.03
C HIS A 69 17.70 -3.22 0.00
N THR A 70 18.30 -3.57 1.14
CA THR A 70 19.36 -4.61 1.20
C THR A 70 18.86 -6.00 0.79
N ARG A 71 17.55 -6.24 0.88
CA ARG A 71 16.87 -7.47 0.45
C ARG A 71 16.24 -7.33 -0.96
N SER A 72 16.77 -6.43 -1.78
CA SER A 72 16.29 -6.12 -3.13
C SER A 72 14.78 -5.83 -3.22
N ILE A 73 14.23 -5.13 -2.22
CA ILE A 73 12.87 -4.62 -2.23
C ILE A 73 12.90 -3.10 -2.31
N GLY A 74 12.35 -2.59 -3.39
CA GLY A 74 12.10 -1.16 -3.56
C GLY A 74 10.88 -0.71 -2.76
N VAL A 75 10.92 0.48 -2.17
CA VAL A 75 9.79 0.99 -1.39
C VAL A 75 9.53 2.46 -1.71
N CYS A 76 8.27 2.88 -1.70
CA CYS A 76 7.89 4.29 -1.88
C CYS A 76 6.59 4.62 -1.18
N ASP A 77 6.63 5.52 -0.18
CA ASP A 77 5.45 5.91 0.59
C ASP A 77 5.47 7.31 1.16
N THR A 78 4.29 7.77 1.55
CA THR A 78 4.13 8.99 2.33
C THR A 78 4.70 8.82 3.74
N ALA A 79 5.49 9.75 4.23
CA ALA A 79 6.00 9.74 5.59
C ALA A 79 5.34 10.82 6.46
N ARG A 80 5.24 10.57 7.77
CA ARG A 80 4.77 11.58 8.74
C ARG A 80 5.95 12.45 9.15
N ALA A 81 5.73 13.77 9.22
CA ALA A 81 6.81 14.72 9.55
C ALA A 81 7.47 14.49 10.91
N ASN A 82 6.74 13.91 11.86
CA ASN A 82 7.25 13.57 13.20
C ASN A 82 7.92 12.19 13.29
N ARG A 83 8.17 11.52 12.16
CA ARG A 83 8.83 10.21 12.16
C ARG A 83 10.31 10.38 12.48
N ALA A 84 10.82 9.58 13.41
CA ALA A 84 12.23 9.54 13.74
C ALA A 84 13.08 9.15 12.52
N GLY A 85 14.26 9.76 12.39
CA GLY A 85 15.21 9.51 11.31
C GLY A 85 14.92 10.26 10.01
N LEU A 86 13.79 10.96 9.87
CA LEU A 86 13.57 11.81 8.70
C LEU A 86 14.44 13.07 8.77
N PRO A 87 14.92 13.57 7.63
CA PRO A 87 15.62 14.84 7.58
C PRO A 87 14.68 15.99 7.94
N LYS A 88 15.25 17.02 8.55
CA LYS A 88 14.55 18.29 8.77
C LYS A 88 14.57 19.07 7.45
N PHE A 89 13.38 19.29 6.91
CA PHE A 89 13.20 20.14 5.73
C PHE A 89 12.98 21.59 6.17
N GLU A 90 13.62 22.54 5.50
CA GLU A 90 13.35 23.95 5.73
C GLU A 90 11.92 24.34 5.31
N ASP A 91 11.36 25.37 5.96
CA ASP A 91 9.93 25.71 5.88
C ASP A 91 9.51 26.43 4.57
N LYS A 92 10.45 26.75 3.68
CA LYS A 92 10.17 27.59 2.51
C LYS A 92 10.04 26.76 1.24
N SER A 93 8.87 26.15 1.03
CA SER A 93 8.50 25.65 -0.30
C SER A 93 7.22 26.32 -0.80
N GLY A 94 7.31 27.00 -1.94
CA GLY A 94 6.16 27.52 -2.65
C GLY A 94 5.34 26.40 -3.30
N LYS A 95 4.08 26.68 -3.64
CA LYS A 95 3.20 25.70 -4.28
C LYS A 95 3.79 25.18 -5.60
N GLY A 96 3.92 23.86 -5.73
CA GLY A 96 4.54 23.19 -6.89
C GLY A 96 6.06 23.07 -6.82
N GLN A 97 6.69 23.57 -5.74
CA GLN A 97 8.10 23.31 -5.45
C GLN A 97 8.24 22.02 -4.63
N GLN A 98 9.40 21.38 -4.77
CA GLN A 98 9.82 20.28 -3.93
C GLN A 98 11.13 20.66 -3.24
N VAL A 99 11.33 20.16 -2.03
CA VAL A 99 12.60 20.16 -1.33
C VAL A 99 12.93 18.70 -1.07
N TYR A 100 14.16 18.29 -1.35
CA TYR A 100 14.55 16.90 -1.19
C TYR A 100 15.92 16.80 -0.53
N GLN A 101 16.14 15.67 0.13
CA GLN A 101 17.45 15.22 0.57
C GLN A 101 17.55 13.75 0.18
N SER A 102 18.72 13.32 -0.29
CA SER A 102 18.95 11.96 -0.72
C SER A 102 20.27 11.42 -0.21
N THR A 103 20.27 10.15 0.15
CA THR A 103 21.47 9.32 0.26
C THR A 103 21.67 8.56 -1.05
N ASP A 104 22.68 7.68 -1.09
CA ASP A 104 22.93 6.82 -2.26
C ASP A 104 21.76 5.88 -2.59
N ASN A 105 20.97 5.49 -1.59
CA ASN A 105 19.94 4.46 -1.70
C ASN A 105 18.53 4.94 -1.33
N MET A 106 18.36 6.18 -0.87
CA MET A 106 17.08 6.67 -0.35
C MET A 106 16.89 8.15 -0.63
N LEU A 107 15.67 8.49 -1.03
CA LEU A 107 15.18 9.83 -1.29
C LEU A 107 14.10 10.18 -0.25
N ALA A 108 14.32 11.28 0.46
CA ALA A 108 13.33 11.94 1.28
C ALA A 108 12.91 13.25 0.59
N LEU A 109 11.63 13.38 0.26
CA LEU A 109 11.11 14.48 -0.57
C LEU A 109 9.92 15.14 0.11
N LYS A 110 10.03 16.42 0.42
CA LYS A 110 8.92 17.29 0.83
C LYS A 110 8.34 18.00 -0.40
N TRP A 111 7.02 17.96 -0.57
CA TRP A 111 6.33 18.61 -1.68
C TRP A 111 5.11 19.38 -1.21
N PHE A 112 4.78 20.45 -1.92
CA PHE A 112 3.60 21.28 -1.64
C PHE A 112 2.62 21.31 -2.81
N ASP A 113 1.38 20.87 -2.58
CA ASP A 113 0.25 21.07 -3.52
C ASP A 113 -0.91 21.85 -2.85
N LYS A 114 -1.87 21.15 -2.26
CA LYS A 114 -2.90 21.77 -1.39
C LYS A 114 -2.47 21.79 0.08
N ARG A 115 -1.64 20.82 0.45
CA ARG A 115 -1.04 20.61 1.76
C ARG A 115 0.37 20.10 1.52
N GLU A 116 1.23 20.29 2.52
CA GLU A 116 2.54 19.69 2.55
C GLU A 116 2.42 18.18 2.70
N GLY A 117 3.23 17.45 1.93
CA GLY A 117 3.42 16.02 2.08
C GLY A 117 4.91 15.68 2.06
N ILE A 118 5.28 14.62 2.75
CA ILE A 118 6.62 14.06 2.71
C ILE A 118 6.51 12.67 2.09
N MET A 119 7.41 12.35 1.17
CA MET A 119 7.61 11.04 0.58
C MET A 119 8.97 10.52 1.00
N LEU A 120 9.03 9.21 1.26
CA LEU A 120 10.28 8.47 1.41
C LEU A 120 10.30 7.40 0.32
N SER A 121 11.44 7.19 -0.33
CA SER A 121 11.54 6.18 -1.37
C SER A 121 12.96 5.68 -1.60
N THR A 122 13.11 4.42 -2.00
CA THR A 122 14.39 3.80 -2.40
C THR A 122 14.47 3.49 -3.90
N ILE A 123 13.45 3.88 -4.68
CA ILE A 123 13.35 3.56 -6.12
C ILE A 123 13.23 4.79 -7.02
N HIS A 124 13.08 5.98 -6.45
CA HIS A 124 12.83 7.19 -7.20
C HIS A 124 13.96 8.21 -7.05
N GLU A 125 14.18 8.95 -8.14
CA GLU A 125 14.97 10.18 -8.15
C GLU A 125 14.07 11.40 -7.89
N PRO A 126 14.63 12.56 -7.50
CA PRO A 126 13.90 13.81 -7.24
C PRO A 126 13.40 14.47 -8.53
N ARG A 127 12.67 13.74 -9.37
CA ARG A 127 12.15 14.22 -10.65
C ARG A 127 10.71 14.69 -10.54
N ILE A 128 10.40 15.81 -11.17
CA ILE A 128 9.05 16.33 -11.35
C ILE A 128 8.52 15.91 -12.72
N GLN A 129 7.25 15.49 -12.78
CA GLN A 129 6.57 15.11 -14.01
C GLN A 129 5.19 15.76 -14.11
N PHE A 130 4.77 16.03 -15.35
CA PHE A 130 3.42 16.45 -15.65
C PHE A 130 2.43 15.30 -15.50
N THR A 131 1.34 15.56 -14.77
CA THR A 131 0.29 14.56 -14.52
C THR A 131 -0.69 14.39 -15.70
N GLY A 132 -0.52 15.16 -16.78
CA GLY A 132 -1.46 15.21 -17.91
C GLY A 132 -2.79 15.90 -17.60
N LYS A 133 -2.96 16.43 -16.38
CA LYS A 133 -4.17 17.16 -15.95
C LYS A 133 -3.86 18.64 -15.77
N ASN A 134 -4.85 19.48 -16.07
CA ASN A 134 -4.78 20.91 -15.80
C ASN A 134 -5.54 21.24 -14.52
N ASP A 135 -5.04 22.22 -13.76
CA ASP A 135 -5.73 22.75 -12.60
C ASP A 135 -7.06 23.39 -13.05
N PRO A 136 -8.20 22.96 -12.49
CA PRO A 136 -9.51 23.49 -12.87
C PRO A 136 -9.62 25.01 -12.75
N LYS A 137 -8.92 25.61 -11.77
CA LYS A 137 -8.95 27.05 -11.46
C LYS A 137 -7.95 27.84 -12.30
N THR A 138 -6.69 27.41 -12.33
CA THR A 138 -5.61 28.18 -12.98
C THR A 138 -5.40 27.80 -14.45
N LYS A 139 -6.02 26.69 -14.92
CA LYS A 139 -5.85 26.10 -16.26
C LYS A 139 -4.41 25.71 -16.61
N ARG A 140 -3.48 25.81 -15.65
CA ARG A 140 -2.08 25.41 -15.83
C ARG A 140 -1.91 23.90 -15.66
N PRO A 141 -0.94 23.29 -16.34
CA PRO A 141 -0.65 21.87 -16.18
C PRO A 141 -0.16 21.58 -14.76
N ILE A 142 -0.69 20.51 -14.16
CA ILE A 142 -0.35 20.06 -12.80
C ILE A 142 0.93 19.22 -12.88
N GLN A 143 1.95 19.67 -12.16
CA GLN A 143 3.21 18.98 -11.97
C GLN A 143 3.29 18.36 -10.58
N LYS A 144 3.84 17.15 -10.48
CA LYS A 144 4.05 16.43 -9.22
C LYS A 144 5.37 15.65 -9.26
N PRO A 145 6.00 15.37 -8.12
CA PRO A 145 7.11 14.43 -8.06
C PRO A 145 6.69 13.06 -8.61
N VAL A 146 7.58 12.38 -9.33
CA VAL A 146 7.32 11.05 -9.90
C VAL A 146 6.93 10.06 -8.79
N SER A 147 7.62 10.09 -7.66
CA SER A 147 7.31 9.28 -6.48
C SER A 147 5.87 9.43 -5.99
N VAL A 148 5.31 10.65 -6.05
CA VAL A 148 3.92 10.94 -5.67
C VAL A 148 2.95 10.39 -6.72
N ILE A 149 3.31 10.43 -8.00
CA ILE A 149 2.46 9.89 -9.08
C ILE A 149 2.37 8.36 -8.93
N ASP A 150 3.51 7.70 -8.78
CA ASP A 150 3.61 6.25 -8.67
C ASP A 150 2.96 5.72 -7.38
N TYR A 151 3.15 6.43 -6.26
CA TYR A 151 2.43 6.12 -5.04
C TYR A 151 0.91 6.19 -5.24
N ASN A 152 0.40 7.27 -5.84
CA ASN A 152 -1.04 7.43 -6.02
C ASN A 152 -1.64 6.41 -7.02
N SER A 153 -0.88 5.94 -8.02
CA SER A 153 -1.37 4.89 -8.91
C SER A 153 -1.47 3.52 -8.23
N ASN A 154 -0.57 3.23 -7.28
CA ASN A 154 -0.47 1.91 -6.65
C ASN A 154 -1.25 1.81 -5.32
N ARG A 155 -1.29 2.87 -4.51
CA ARG A 155 -2.03 2.90 -3.23
C ARG A 155 -3.48 2.49 -3.37
N GLY A 156 -4.12 2.88 -4.48
CA GLY A 156 -5.53 2.57 -4.73
C GLY A 156 -5.83 1.07 -4.89
N ALA A 157 -4.83 0.19 -5.02
CA ALA A 157 -5.05 -1.25 -5.05
C ALA A 157 -5.60 -1.77 -3.71
N ILE A 158 -5.04 -1.29 -2.58
CA ILE A 158 -5.47 -1.68 -1.23
C ILE A 158 -6.90 -1.20 -0.97
N ASP A 159 -7.16 0.09 -1.25
CA ASP A 159 -8.49 0.70 -1.08
C ASP A 159 -9.56 -0.01 -1.92
N LYS A 160 -9.22 -0.48 -3.12
CA LYS A 160 -10.15 -1.23 -3.98
C LYS A 160 -10.52 -2.58 -3.39
N VAL A 161 -9.58 -3.29 -2.78
CA VAL A 161 -9.84 -4.58 -2.13
C VAL A 161 -10.71 -4.38 -0.90
N ASP A 162 -10.41 -3.37 -0.07
CA ASP A 162 -11.21 -3.03 1.10
C ASP A 162 -12.64 -2.59 0.71
N MET A 163 -12.75 -1.78 -0.35
CA MET A 163 -14.04 -1.41 -0.94
C MET A 163 -14.82 -2.64 -1.44
N GLN A 164 -14.17 -3.55 -2.17
CA GLN A 164 -14.82 -4.77 -2.67
C GLN A 164 -15.27 -5.70 -1.53
N THR A 165 -14.49 -5.77 -0.46
CA THR A 165 -14.79 -6.61 0.70
C THR A 165 -15.93 -6.00 1.53
N SER A 166 -15.94 -4.69 1.73
CA SER A 166 -17.00 -3.98 2.48
C SER A 166 -18.36 -4.01 1.79
N PHE A 167 -18.44 -4.02 0.45
CA PHE A 167 -19.73 -4.22 -0.25
C PHE A 167 -20.34 -5.60 -0.03
N VAL A 168 -19.52 -6.57 0.33
CA VAL A 168 -19.86 -8.00 0.41
C VAL A 168 -20.09 -8.44 1.86
N GLU A 169 -19.73 -7.58 2.82
CA GLU A 169 -19.78 -7.81 4.27
C GLU A 169 -21.15 -8.34 4.70
N TYR A 170 -21.20 -9.65 4.98
CA TYR A 170 -22.37 -10.32 5.53
C TYR A 170 -22.46 -10.05 7.04
N VAL A 171 -22.72 -8.80 7.42
CA VAL A 171 -22.76 -8.43 8.84
C VAL A 171 -24.13 -8.80 9.42
N ARG A 172 -24.31 -10.09 9.71
CA ARG A 172 -25.24 -10.48 10.77
C ARG A 172 -24.69 -9.90 12.07
N LYS A 173 -25.43 -8.96 12.69
CA LYS A 173 -25.08 -8.41 14.00
C LYS A 173 -24.79 -9.55 14.97
N SER A 174 -23.54 -9.67 15.41
CA SER A 174 -23.13 -10.68 16.38
C SER A 174 -22.23 -10.05 17.43
N VAL A 175 -22.48 -10.38 18.69
CA VAL A 175 -21.65 -9.94 19.82
C VAL A 175 -20.30 -10.68 19.85
N LYS A 176 -20.20 -11.82 19.15
CA LYS A 176 -19.02 -12.69 19.17
C LYS A 176 -18.05 -12.33 18.06
N TRP A 177 -16.91 -11.72 18.41
CA TRP A 177 -15.91 -11.19 17.47
C TRP A 177 -15.36 -12.23 16.48
N TYR A 178 -15.15 -13.48 16.92
CA TYR A 178 -14.57 -14.55 16.08
C TYR A 178 -15.47 -14.89 14.88
N LYS A 179 -16.78 -14.68 14.99
CA LYS A 179 -17.69 -14.87 13.85
C LYS A 179 -17.43 -13.85 12.75
N LYS A 180 -17.12 -12.60 13.13
CA LYS A 180 -16.75 -11.54 12.17
C LYS A 180 -15.49 -11.93 11.42
N LEU A 181 -14.47 -12.42 12.13
CA LEU A 181 -13.23 -12.90 11.52
C LEU A 181 -13.47 -14.07 10.55
N PHE A 182 -14.27 -15.06 10.95
CA PHE A 182 -14.60 -16.20 10.09
C PHE A 182 -15.28 -15.77 8.77
N PHE A 183 -16.29 -14.89 8.85
CA PHE A 183 -16.96 -14.40 7.63
C PHE A 183 -16.04 -13.55 6.76
N HIS A 184 -15.18 -12.73 7.37
CA HIS A 184 -14.16 -11.97 6.63
C HIS A 184 -13.21 -12.90 5.86
N MET A 185 -12.73 -13.98 6.49
CA MET A 185 -11.90 -14.98 5.80
C MET A 185 -12.65 -15.65 4.65
N LEU A 186 -13.94 -15.98 4.82
CA LEU A 186 -14.75 -16.51 3.72
C LEU A 186 -14.87 -15.53 2.55
N ASP A 187 -15.08 -14.25 2.82
CA ASP A 187 -15.16 -13.23 1.78
C ASP A 187 -13.82 -13.08 1.03
N LEU A 188 -12.69 -13.16 1.74
CA LEU A 188 -11.35 -13.19 1.13
C LEU A 188 -11.13 -14.42 0.24
N ILE A 189 -11.56 -15.61 0.69
CA ILE A 189 -11.47 -16.85 -0.10
C ILE A 189 -12.28 -16.72 -1.40
N VAL A 190 -13.51 -16.19 -1.31
CA VAL A 190 -14.37 -15.98 -2.49
C VAL A 190 -13.73 -14.95 -3.44
N LEU A 191 -13.17 -13.86 -2.91
CA LEU A 191 -12.50 -12.84 -3.72
C LEU A 191 -11.26 -13.39 -4.43
N ASN A 192 -10.41 -14.14 -3.72
CA ASN A 192 -9.24 -14.79 -4.31
C ASN A 192 -9.63 -15.80 -5.39
N SER A 193 -10.68 -16.60 -5.14
CA SER A 193 -11.22 -17.55 -6.13
C SER A 193 -11.73 -16.83 -7.38
N TYR A 194 -12.39 -15.69 -7.21
CA TYR A 194 -12.84 -14.84 -8.32
C TYR A 194 -11.67 -14.26 -9.12
N LEU A 195 -10.61 -13.80 -8.46
CA LEU A 195 -9.41 -13.30 -9.14
C LEU A 195 -8.74 -14.41 -9.96
N LEU A 196 -8.57 -15.60 -9.39
CA LEU A 196 -8.04 -16.78 -10.09
C LEU A 196 -8.91 -17.16 -11.28
N TYR A 197 -10.23 -17.19 -11.12
CA TYR A 197 -11.16 -17.48 -12.22
C TYR A 197 -10.99 -16.50 -13.40
N LYS A 198 -10.81 -15.21 -13.11
CA LYS A 198 -10.58 -14.18 -14.13
C LYS A 198 -9.24 -14.34 -14.84
N MET A 199 -8.20 -14.74 -14.11
CA MET A 199 -6.87 -14.97 -14.66
C MET A 199 -6.89 -16.18 -15.61
N GLU A 200 -7.49 -17.29 -15.19
CA GLU A 200 -7.50 -18.55 -15.95
C GLU A 200 -8.44 -18.51 -17.15
N THR A 201 -9.67 -18.02 -16.95
CA THR A 201 -10.70 -18.07 -18.00
C THR A 201 -10.64 -16.86 -18.95
N GLY A 202 -9.95 -15.79 -18.56
CA GLY A 202 -9.97 -14.48 -19.25
C GLY A 202 -11.32 -13.75 -19.18
N LYS A 203 -12.38 -14.40 -18.71
CA LYS A 203 -13.71 -13.82 -18.53
C LYS A 203 -13.70 -12.84 -17.36
N ARG A 204 -14.52 -11.79 -17.46
CA ARG A 204 -14.64 -10.74 -16.43
C ARG A 204 -16.10 -10.56 -15.99
N PRO A 205 -16.75 -11.59 -15.41
CA PRO A 205 -18.08 -11.41 -14.83
C PRO A 205 -18.02 -10.39 -13.68
N GLN A 206 -19.15 -9.79 -13.32
CA GLN A 206 -19.18 -9.00 -12.09
C GLN A 206 -19.02 -9.92 -10.88
N LEU A 207 -18.44 -9.43 -9.79
CA LEU A 207 -18.22 -10.22 -8.57
C LEU A 207 -19.55 -10.80 -8.03
N VAL A 208 -20.65 -10.06 -8.16
CA VAL A 208 -21.99 -10.48 -7.75
C VAL A 208 -22.45 -11.70 -8.54
N ASP A 209 -22.27 -11.69 -9.87
CA ASP A 209 -22.66 -12.80 -10.74
C ASP A 209 -21.85 -14.06 -10.43
N PHE A 210 -20.54 -13.89 -10.25
CA PHE A 210 -19.65 -14.98 -9.84
C PHE A 210 -20.08 -15.58 -8.49
N ARG A 211 -20.38 -14.74 -7.49
CA ARG A 211 -20.84 -15.20 -6.17
C ARG A 211 -22.18 -15.91 -6.26
N LEU A 212 -23.13 -15.41 -7.05
CA LEU A 212 -24.42 -16.06 -7.26
C LEU A 212 -24.27 -17.44 -7.91
N GLN A 213 -23.38 -17.56 -8.88
CA GLN A 213 -23.08 -18.84 -9.51
C GLN A 213 -22.45 -19.82 -8.51
N LEU A 214 -21.45 -19.35 -7.75
CA LEU A 214 -20.82 -20.15 -6.69
C LEU A 214 -21.84 -20.66 -5.66
N ILE A 215 -22.78 -19.79 -5.23
CA ILE A 215 -23.85 -20.17 -4.30
C ILE A 215 -24.74 -21.26 -4.93
N ARG A 216 -25.12 -21.12 -6.21
CA ARG A 216 -25.94 -22.11 -6.91
C ARG A 216 -25.24 -23.47 -6.99
N GLU A 217 -23.96 -23.49 -7.31
CA GLU A 217 -23.17 -24.73 -7.41
C GLU A 217 -23.01 -25.42 -6.06
N ILE A 218 -22.73 -24.66 -4.99
CA ILE A 218 -22.67 -25.18 -3.62
C ILE A 218 -24.03 -25.75 -3.22
N LEU A 219 -25.12 -25.02 -3.47
CA LEU A 219 -26.47 -25.48 -3.14
C LEU A 219 -26.86 -26.74 -3.92
N GLN A 220 -26.50 -26.85 -5.20
CA GLN A 220 -26.76 -28.04 -6.00
C GLN A 220 -25.97 -29.25 -5.49
N THR A 221 -24.71 -29.06 -5.11
CA THR A 221 -23.82 -30.13 -4.66
C THR A 221 -24.20 -30.65 -3.28
N TYR A 222 -24.55 -29.74 -2.36
CA TYR A 222 -24.80 -30.06 -0.95
C TYR A 222 -26.27 -29.91 -0.56
N HIS A 223 -27.20 -29.95 -1.51
CA HIS A 223 -28.63 -29.92 -1.19
C HIS A 223 -28.98 -31.13 -0.33
N THR A 224 -29.37 -30.91 0.93
CA THR A 224 -30.07 -31.92 1.70
C THR A 224 -31.51 -31.96 1.22
N PRO A 225 -32.00 -33.11 0.71
CA PRO A 225 -33.40 -33.22 0.36
C PRO A 225 -34.23 -32.90 1.59
N LYS A 226 -35.21 -32.01 1.44
CA LYS A 226 -36.16 -31.70 2.52
C LYS A 226 -36.90 -32.98 2.87
N THR A 227 -36.58 -33.59 4.01
CA THR A 227 -37.47 -34.56 4.63
C THR A 227 -38.74 -33.81 4.99
N ILE A 228 -39.84 -34.06 4.26
CA ILE A 228 -41.16 -33.55 4.62
C ILE A 228 -41.58 -34.34 5.87
N ILE A 229 -41.08 -33.92 7.04
CA ILE A 229 -41.59 -34.39 8.33
C ILE A 229 -42.80 -33.50 8.65
N GLY A 230 -43.84 -33.65 7.84
CA GLY A 230 -45.16 -33.10 8.08
C GLY A 230 -46.09 -34.20 8.56
N ARG A 231 -46.96 -33.88 9.52
CA ARG A 231 -48.06 -34.77 9.94
C ARG A 231 -48.88 -35.18 8.71
N PRO A 232 -49.25 -36.46 8.53
CA PRO A 232 -50.08 -36.89 7.41
C PRO A 232 -51.32 -36.02 7.31
N ARG A 233 -51.62 -35.51 6.12
CA ARG A 233 -52.87 -34.79 5.88
C ARG A 233 -53.99 -35.82 6.02
N LEU A 234 -54.90 -35.60 6.97
CA LEU A 234 -56.10 -36.44 7.10
C LEU A 234 -56.87 -36.34 5.79
N GLU A 235 -57.11 -37.48 5.14
CA GLU A 235 -57.99 -37.55 4.00
C GLU A 235 -59.41 -37.21 4.47
N THR A 236 -60.02 -36.22 3.83
CA THR A 236 -61.42 -35.87 4.04
C THR A 236 -62.27 -36.85 3.25
N ASN A 237 -62.95 -37.75 3.96
CA ASN A 237 -64.10 -38.51 3.44
C ASN A 237 -65.28 -37.59 3.15
#